data_AF-A0A5P9EVR8-F1
#
_entry.id   AF-A0A5P9EVR8-F1
#
_cell.length_a   1.000
_cell.length_b   1.000
_cell.length_c   1.000
_cell.angle_alpha   90.00
_cell.angle_beta   90.00
_cell.angle_gamma   90.00
#
_symmetry.space_group_name_H-M   'P 1'
#
loop_
_entity.id
_entity.type
_entity.pdbx_description
1 polymer ?
#
loop_
_entity_poly.entity_id
_entity_poly.type
_entity_poly.pdbx_seq_one_letter_code
_entity_poly.pdbx_strand_id
1 'polypeptide(L)'
;MSKAGAPVRTTTYIALSLLLTFTVPISANAQWAIPEIGPPAYPDTLCKQAKPHFDRLYKAPVDECFNGIGQPYPELVNGACSAGEPKRNGTRIWGMAESPQFLYWGTGSNFLCTAQASPTAVLTPLLAPTQGWVCEFADGILAQENPNLKNLGDWRAPSAYRMDTCTLEVTEVTPTYDPLLQDILGLRSGGYAGDVIFLAGPGGIQEGIAGVGGGNSIIMLAWQASTGRYLGSKKFAEYSNIREFLNHEGVLYTGVRLQEDLGGSGRVLRWMGDLDDPFNFEVIGTMESTPADMTIHDGRIFSSTWPNGDIETGEVQAYAGIVMSPQIPLGGFMPGDVEEWEEVWNITEYEPDPVNARAYAGGDITSWRGNLYWGTINFPFAGFRSHVLAYGETWGTPIGELDTITATHRATTVFRGNNFEGEGQPNIEVLYGYETVQAWDPDLNKFVETQTLAGPPKLGGAGLGWLFNVYTWRLGVTGDSLYLATLDVSSLIPSVIDLAGELPAELLILLEDALSNPTISGAKLYRFFSPDLQAIPATLNGVGNSGNFGFRTMINHPTFMWLGTVNPFHLNPEGGWELYRYAPTTPTTPVQ
;
A
#
# COMPACT_ATOMS: atom_id res chain seq x y z
N MET A 1 53.47 -13.77 16.79
CA MET A 1 53.18 -12.70 15.80
C MET A 1 52.06 -13.21 14.91
N SER A 2 50.90 -12.55 14.94
CA SER A 2 49.74 -12.86 14.09
C SER A 2 49.55 -11.77 13.04
N LYS A 3 49.07 -12.16 11.85
CA LYS A 3 48.49 -11.36 10.74
C LYS A 3 48.25 -12.35 9.59
N ALA A 4 47.16 -12.33 8.83
CA ALA A 4 45.86 -11.70 9.03
C ALA A 4 44.81 -12.54 8.28
N GLY A 5 43.66 -12.82 8.89
CA GLY A 5 42.51 -13.41 8.20
C GLY A 5 41.66 -12.31 7.59
N ALA A 6 41.21 -12.48 6.34
CA ALA A 6 40.39 -11.48 5.65
C ALA A 6 38.94 -11.46 6.20
N PRO A 7 38.30 -10.28 6.34
CA PRO A 7 36.94 -10.16 6.84
C PRO A 7 35.93 -10.37 5.70
N VAL A 8 35.58 -11.64 5.42
CA VAL A 8 34.57 -11.96 4.38
C VAL A 8 33.17 -12.16 5.00
N ARG A 9 33.08 -12.67 6.23
CA ARG A 9 31.78 -12.99 6.87
C ARG A 9 31.02 -11.78 7.41
N THR A 10 31.69 -10.69 7.77
CA THR A 10 31.01 -9.50 8.28
C THR A 10 30.23 -8.81 7.17
N THR A 11 30.74 -8.83 5.93
CA THR A 11 30.14 -8.14 4.78
C THR A 11 28.81 -8.76 4.36
N THR A 12 28.61 -10.07 4.51
CA THR A 12 27.35 -10.75 4.18
C THR A 12 26.22 -10.35 5.12
N TYR A 13 26.46 -10.39 6.43
CA TYR A 13 25.49 -9.90 7.42
C TYR A 13 25.30 -8.39 7.28
N ILE A 14 26.36 -7.61 7.05
CA ILE A 14 26.26 -6.17 6.79
C ILE A 14 25.57 -5.86 5.47
N ALA A 15 25.59 -6.71 4.44
CA ALA A 15 24.85 -6.48 3.20
C ALA A 15 23.37 -6.85 3.36
N LEU A 16 23.09 -7.97 4.02
CA LEU A 16 21.76 -8.35 4.46
C LEU A 16 21.19 -7.27 5.40
N SER A 17 21.99 -6.65 6.26
CA SER A 17 21.60 -5.52 7.14
C SER A 17 21.62 -4.14 6.44
N LEU A 18 22.42 -3.93 5.39
CA LEU A 18 22.35 -2.71 4.56
C LEU A 18 21.08 -2.70 3.72
N LEU A 19 20.54 -3.87 3.39
CA LEU A 19 19.18 -4.03 2.85
C LEU A 19 18.08 -4.10 3.92
N LEU A 20 18.33 -4.63 5.12
CA LEU A 20 17.28 -5.07 6.06
C LEU A 20 17.43 -4.60 7.54
N THR A 21 18.43 -3.76 7.86
CA THR A 21 18.51 -3.00 9.14
C THR A 21 18.60 -1.48 8.93
N PHE A 22 18.92 -1.01 7.73
CA PHE A 22 18.70 0.39 7.34
C PHE A 22 17.29 0.63 6.78
N THR A 23 16.49 -0.44 6.70
CA THR A 23 15.03 -0.37 6.58
C THR A 23 14.40 0.22 7.84
N VAL A 24 14.26 1.55 7.82
CA VAL A 24 13.09 2.26 8.35
C VAL A 24 12.95 2.35 9.89
N PRO A 25 12.95 3.56 10.49
CA PRO A 25 12.16 3.78 11.69
C PRO A 25 10.66 3.73 11.32
N ILE A 26 9.89 2.87 12.01
CA ILE A 26 8.47 2.55 11.71
C ILE A 26 7.63 3.79 11.36
N SER A 27 6.95 3.75 10.23
CA SER A 27 5.52 4.05 10.25
C SER A 27 4.79 3.15 9.24
N ALA A 28 3.84 2.38 9.75
CA ALA A 28 3.20 1.26 9.05
C ALA A 28 2.18 1.77 8.00
N ASN A 29 2.63 2.17 6.79
CA ASN A 29 1.83 2.95 5.82
C ASN A 29 1.56 2.37 4.33
N ALA A 30 0.74 1.29 4.08
CA ALA A 30 0.13 0.52 2.91
C ALA A 30 -1.30 0.85 2.24
N GLN A 31 -2.48 0.32 2.70
CA GLN A 31 -3.96 0.36 2.22
C GLN A 31 -4.39 -0.21 0.82
N TRP A 32 -5.71 -0.51 0.58
CA TRP A 32 -6.71 0.19 -0.37
C TRP A 32 -7.99 -0.65 -0.78
N ALA A 33 -9.28 -0.16 -0.89
CA ALA A 33 -10.48 -0.64 -1.74
C ALA A 33 -12.00 -0.60 -1.32
N ILE A 34 -12.87 -0.98 -2.31
CA ILE A 34 -14.23 -0.49 -2.63
C ILE A 34 -15.18 -1.65 -3.06
N PRO A 35 -16.43 -1.75 -2.55
CA PRO A 35 -17.45 -2.70 -3.03
C PRO A 35 -18.71 -2.08 -3.65
N GLU A 36 -19.57 -3.00 -4.11
CA GLU A 36 -20.94 -2.87 -4.61
C GLU A 36 -21.78 -1.72 -4.04
N ILE A 37 -21.99 -0.70 -4.88
CA ILE A 37 -23.29 -0.06 -5.02
C ILE A 37 -23.80 -0.43 -6.41
N GLY A 38 -25.05 -0.89 -6.53
CA GLY A 38 -25.69 -1.05 -7.84
C GLY A 38 -25.62 0.28 -8.59
N PRO A 39 -25.31 0.29 -9.90
CA PRO A 39 -24.90 1.52 -10.57
C PRO A 39 -25.92 2.65 -10.33
N PRO A 40 -25.50 3.87 -9.96
CA PRO A 40 -26.37 5.03 -10.18
C PRO A 40 -26.78 5.01 -11.65
N ALA A 41 -27.95 5.53 -11.99
CA ALA A 41 -28.55 5.39 -13.32
C ALA A 41 -27.71 6.04 -14.44
N TYR A 42 -26.62 5.38 -14.81
CA TYR A 42 -25.76 5.69 -15.93
C TYR A 42 -26.56 5.41 -17.20
N PRO A 43 -26.58 6.33 -18.17
CA PRO A 43 -27.10 6.00 -19.50
C PRO A 43 -26.28 4.82 -20.03
N ASP A 44 -26.95 3.70 -20.24
CA ASP A 44 -26.38 2.35 -20.50
C ASP A 44 -25.68 2.21 -21.87
N THR A 45 -25.36 3.35 -22.49
CA THR A 45 -24.78 3.50 -23.81
C THR A 45 -23.80 4.66 -23.81
N LEU A 46 -22.50 4.35 -23.96
CA LEU A 46 -21.68 4.92 -25.06
C LEU A 46 -20.22 4.43 -25.07
N CYS A 47 -19.63 4.02 -23.93
CA CYS A 47 -18.16 4.07 -23.79
C CYS A 47 -17.43 2.77 -23.44
N LYS A 48 -17.90 1.97 -22.47
CA LYS A 48 -17.04 0.97 -21.81
C LYS A 48 -17.16 -0.45 -22.39
N GLN A 49 -16.82 -0.61 -23.67
CA GLN A 49 -16.67 -1.96 -24.27
C GLN A 49 -15.41 -2.65 -23.74
N ALA A 50 -15.60 -3.66 -22.88
CA ALA A 50 -14.50 -4.45 -22.34
C ALA A 50 -14.22 -5.69 -23.22
N LYS A 51 -12.94 -5.93 -23.53
CA LYS A 51 -12.50 -7.22 -24.09
C LYS A 51 -12.35 -8.21 -22.92
N PRO A 52 -12.69 -9.50 -23.06
CA PRO A 52 -12.28 -10.50 -22.07
C PRO A 52 -10.75 -10.48 -21.91
N HIS A 53 -10.27 -10.81 -20.70
CA HIS A 53 -8.87 -10.75 -20.26
C HIS A 53 -8.36 -9.35 -19.85
N PHE A 54 -7.06 -9.25 -19.57
CA PHE A 54 -6.36 -8.02 -19.21
C PHE A 54 -5.97 -7.24 -20.47
N ASP A 55 -6.18 -5.92 -20.44
CA ASP A 55 -5.91 -4.97 -21.52
C ASP A 55 -5.00 -3.87 -20.93
N ARG A 56 -3.69 -3.86 -21.28
CA ARG A 56 -2.73 -2.85 -20.79
C ARG A 56 -2.96 -1.56 -21.58
N LEU A 57 -3.55 -0.56 -20.93
CA LEU A 57 -3.99 0.69 -21.54
C LEU A 57 -2.86 1.72 -21.62
N TYR A 58 -2.05 1.78 -20.57
CA TYR A 58 -0.99 2.78 -20.43
C TYR A 58 0.16 2.26 -19.55
N LYS A 59 1.34 2.86 -19.68
CA LYS A 59 2.56 2.54 -18.92
C LYS A 59 3.28 3.83 -18.55
N ALA A 60 3.98 3.83 -17.42
CA ALA A 60 4.85 4.92 -17.01
C ALA A 60 5.82 5.33 -18.16
N PRO A 61 5.89 6.62 -18.49
CA PRO A 61 6.87 7.13 -19.45
C PRO A 61 8.28 7.00 -18.88
N VAL A 62 9.28 7.02 -19.76
CA VAL A 62 10.65 7.40 -19.34
C VAL A 62 10.60 8.87 -18.97
N ASP A 63 11.06 9.20 -17.77
CA ASP A 63 10.98 10.55 -17.19
C ASP A 63 12.37 11.12 -16.83
N GLU A 64 13.42 10.29 -16.84
CA GLU A 64 14.80 10.68 -16.52
C GLU A 64 15.82 9.80 -17.26
N CYS A 65 17.05 10.30 -17.38
CA CYS A 65 18.20 9.55 -17.90
C CYS A 65 19.21 9.32 -16.78
N PHE A 66 19.31 8.07 -16.32
CA PHE A 66 20.24 7.68 -15.27
C PHE A 66 21.67 7.59 -15.80
N ASN A 67 22.62 8.23 -15.14
CA ASN A 67 24.00 8.34 -15.59
C ASN A 67 25.01 7.97 -14.47
N GLY A 68 24.54 7.22 -13.47
CA GLY A 68 25.25 6.92 -12.23
C GLY A 68 24.75 7.74 -11.05
N ILE A 69 24.93 7.19 -9.85
CA ILE A 69 24.52 7.82 -8.58
C ILE A 69 25.18 9.20 -8.43
N GLY A 70 24.38 10.22 -8.15
CA GLY A 70 24.86 11.58 -7.92
C GLY A 70 25.53 12.24 -9.13
N GLN A 71 25.37 11.67 -10.34
CA GLN A 71 25.80 12.31 -11.58
C GLN A 71 24.67 13.16 -12.16
N PRO A 72 24.98 14.25 -12.90
CA PRO A 72 23.97 14.99 -13.66
C PRO A 72 23.22 14.08 -14.63
N TYR A 73 21.88 14.15 -14.60
CA TYR A 73 21.01 13.44 -15.53
C TYR A 73 21.09 14.08 -16.92
N PRO A 74 21.43 13.32 -17.99
CA PRO A 74 21.45 13.84 -19.35
C PRO A 74 20.05 14.23 -19.85
N GLU A 75 20.02 15.06 -20.89
CA GLU A 75 18.76 15.52 -21.49
C GLU A 75 17.96 14.34 -22.08
N LEU A 76 16.67 14.29 -21.74
CA LEU A 76 15.68 13.38 -22.31
C LEU A 76 14.96 14.07 -23.48
N VAL A 77 15.23 13.62 -24.71
CA VAL A 77 14.68 14.23 -25.93
C VAL A 77 13.68 13.26 -26.55
N ASN A 78 12.40 13.65 -26.61
CA ASN A 78 11.29 12.83 -27.14
C ASN A 78 11.21 11.41 -26.50
N GLY A 79 11.50 11.30 -25.20
CA GLY A 79 11.51 10.02 -24.48
C GLY A 79 12.75 9.15 -24.72
N ALA A 80 13.77 9.65 -25.41
CA ALA A 80 15.05 8.98 -25.62
C ALA A 80 16.20 9.73 -24.91
N CYS A 81 17.10 8.99 -24.28
CA CYS A 81 18.23 9.57 -23.56
C CYS A 81 19.37 9.96 -24.50
N SER A 82 19.86 11.19 -24.33
CA SER A 82 21.06 11.69 -25.03
C SER A 82 22.35 10.96 -24.59
N ALA A 83 22.40 10.54 -23.32
CA ALA A 83 23.38 9.62 -22.74
C ALA A 83 22.76 8.94 -21.50
N GLY A 84 23.39 7.88 -20.99
CA GLY A 84 22.88 7.12 -19.85
C GLY A 84 21.74 6.15 -20.19
N GLU A 85 21.07 5.65 -19.16
CA GLU A 85 20.03 4.62 -19.22
C GLU A 85 18.63 5.23 -18.97
N PRO A 86 17.59 4.84 -19.75
CA PRO A 86 16.23 5.31 -19.52
C PRO A 86 15.66 4.88 -18.16
N LYS A 87 15.30 5.85 -17.31
CA LYS A 87 14.72 5.64 -15.98
C LYS A 87 13.23 6.03 -15.97
N ARG A 88 12.43 5.26 -15.22
CA ARG A 88 10.98 5.45 -15.01
C ARG A 88 10.70 5.66 -13.53
N ASN A 89 10.94 6.86 -13.04
CA ASN A 89 10.77 7.20 -11.63
C ASN A 89 9.33 6.97 -11.15
N GLY A 90 8.33 7.08 -12.05
CA GLY A 90 6.96 6.62 -11.81
C GLY A 90 6.83 5.13 -11.49
N THR A 91 7.02 4.74 -10.23
CA THR A 91 6.96 3.33 -9.77
C THR A 91 5.56 2.81 -9.40
N ARG A 92 4.57 3.67 -9.20
CA ARG A 92 3.17 3.25 -8.91
C ARG A 92 2.13 4.24 -9.39
N ILE A 93 0.98 3.71 -9.83
CA ILE A 93 -0.29 4.42 -9.72
C ILE A 93 -0.70 4.32 -8.25
N TRP A 94 -0.68 5.43 -7.51
CA TRP A 94 -0.79 5.39 -6.06
C TRP A 94 -2.24 5.61 -5.58
N GLY A 95 -2.94 6.59 -6.17
CA GLY A 95 -4.37 6.87 -5.97
C GLY A 95 -5.10 6.98 -7.31
N MET A 96 -6.39 6.67 -7.32
CA MET A 96 -7.23 6.64 -8.53
C MET A 96 -8.65 7.12 -8.19
N ALA A 97 -9.28 7.85 -9.09
CA ALA A 97 -10.64 8.36 -8.97
C ALA A 97 -11.36 8.24 -10.32
N GLU A 98 -12.67 8.01 -10.34
CA GLU A 98 -13.43 7.95 -11.59
C GLU A 98 -14.66 8.86 -11.53
N SER A 99 -14.86 9.63 -12.61
CA SER A 99 -16.09 10.36 -12.91
C SER A 99 -16.85 9.65 -14.05
N PRO A 100 -18.12 9.99 -14.33
CA PRO A 100 -18.93 9.27 -15.32
C PRO A 100 -18.28 9.04 -16.69
N GLN A 101 -17.42 9.96 -17.16
CA GLN A 101 -16.70 9.86 -18.43
C GLN A 101 -15.18 9.61 -18.28
N PHE A 102 -14.54 10.04 -17.18
CA PHE A 102 -13.08 10.09 -17.08
C PHE A 102 -12.52 9.33 -15.88
N LEU A 103 -11.49 8.54 -16.12
CA LEU A 103 -10.63 7.97 -15.09
C LEU A 103 -9.49 8.95 -14.81
N TYR A 104 -9.21 9.22 -13.54
CA TYR A 104 -8.07 10.01 -13.08
C TYR A 104 -7.17 9.16 -12.20
N TRP A 105 -5.86 9.39 -12.28
CA TRP A 105 -4.93 8.76 -11.33
C TRP A 105 -3.72 9.64 -11.05
N GLY A 106 -3.16 9.43 -9.87
CA GLY A 106 -1.95 10.07 -9.40
C GLY A 106 -0.83 9.05 -9.14
N THR A 107 0.42 9.47 -9.32
CA THR A 107 1.58 8.57 -9.18
C THR A 107 2.33 8.72 -7.87
N GLY A 108 3.17 7.72 -7.57
CA GLY A 108 4.21 7.79 -6.53
C GLY A 108 5.57 7.41 -7.11
N SER A 109 6.57 8.26 -6.88
CA SER A 109 7.89 8.13 -7.49
C SER A 109 8.87 7.38 -6.58
N ASN A 110 9.66 6.47 -7.18
CA ASN A 110 10.71 5.66 -6.54
C ASN A 110 10.35 5.11 -5.16
N PHE A 111 9.13 4.58 -4.99
CA PHE A 111 8.59 4.32 -3.65
C PHE A 111 9.33 3.21 -2.90
N LEU A 112 10.08 2.34 -3.59
CA LEU A 112 10.99 1.40 -2.92
C LEU A 112 12.07 2.14 -2.12
N CYS A 113 12.57 3.27 -2.63
CA CYS A 113 13.61 4.09 -2.02
C CYS A 113 13.02 5.15 -1.08
N THR A 114 11.99 5.88 -1.51
CA THR A 114 11.37 6.93 -0.67
C THR A 114 10.60 6.38 0.53
N ALA A 115 10.21 5.10 0.53
CA ALA A 115 9.72 4.40 1.73
C ALA A 115 10.84 3.88 2.64
N GLN A 116 12.12 3.94 2.24
CA GLN A 116 13.25 3.67 3.15
C GLN A 116 13.79 4.95 3.78
N ALA A 117 13.62 6.08 3.11
CA ALA A 117 14.11 7.38 3.52
C ALA A 117 13.51 7.84 4.87
N SER A 118 14.37 7.92 5.89
CA SER A 118 14.10 8.62 7.15
C SER A 118 15.02 9.84 7.27
N PRO A 119 14.60 10.95 7.92
CA PRO A 119 15.47 12.11 8.17
C PRO A 119 16.68 11.84 9.07
N THR A 120 16.72 10.70 9.78
CA THR A 120 17.74 10.34 10.77
C THR A 120 18.54 9.09 10.42
N ALA A 121 18.10 8.31 9.43
CA ALA A 121 18.84 7.14 8.96
C ALA A 121 20.13 7.54 8.21
N VAL A 122 21.15 6.67 8.25
CA VAL A 122 22.35 6.80 7.42
C VAL A 122 22.26 5.76 6.31
N LEU A 123 21.65 6.13 5.18
CA LEU A 123 21.46 5.21 4.05
C LEU A 123 22.62 5.31 3.06
N THR A 124 23.21 4.18 2.70
CA THR A 124 24.17 4.11 1.58
C THR A 124 23.42 3.79 0.29
N PRO A 125 23.81 4.36 -0.87
CA PRO A 125 23.20 4.03 -2.14
C PRO A 125 23.21 2.53 -2.45
N LEU A 126 22.13 2.05 -3.06
CA LEU A 126 21.97 0.66 -3.49
C LEU A 126 21.84 0.65 -5.01
N LEU A 127 22.63 -0.16 -5.70
CA LEU A 127 22.57 -0.31 -7.16
C LEU A 127 22.49 -1.79 -7.52
N ALA A 128 21.38 -2.18 -8.13
CA ALA A 128 21.09 -3.54 -8.58
C ALA A 128 20.88 -3.52 -10.11
N PRO A 129 21.95 -3.40 -10.91
CA PRO A 129 21.85 -3.14 -12.34
C PRO A 129 21.35 -4.38 -13.11
N THR A 130 21.55 -5.56 -12.54
CA THR A 130 21.07 -6.87 -13.01
C THR A 130 19.54 -7.01 -12.92
N GLN A 131 18.90 -6.47 -11.88
CA GLN A 131 17.42 -6.40 -11.79
C GLN A 131 16.85 -5.08 -12.31
N GLY A 132 17.69 -4.06 -12.51
CA GLY A 132 17.31 -2.78 -13.10
C GLY A 132 16.68 -1.81 -12.09
N TRP A 133 17.31 -1.59 -10.93
CA TRP A 133 16.94 -0.51 -10.01
C TRP A 133 18.14 0.09 -9.27
N VAL A 134 17.91 1.27 -8.71
CA VAL A 134 18.87 2.04 -7.90
C VAL A 134 18.12 2.81 -6.82
N CYS A 135 18.68 2.93 -5.62
CA CYS A 135 18.30 3.97 -4.65
C CYS A 135 19.54 4.84 -4.41
N GLU A 136 19.43 6.13 -4.72
CA GLU A 136 20.53 7.10 -4.63
C GLU A 136 20.59 7.79 -3.25
N PHE A 137 19.47 7.82 -2.53
CA PHE A 137 19.31 8.43 -1.20
C PHE A 137 19.95 9.83 -1.12
N ALA A 138 20.77 10.10 -0.08
CA ALA A 138 21.43 11.39 0.11
C ALA A 138 22.52 11.71 -0.93
N ASP A 139 23.02 10.70 -1.65
CA ASP A 139 24.02 10.89 -2.71
C ASP A 139 23.36 11.25 -4.06
N GLY A 140 22.03 11.09 -4.19
CA GLY A 140 21.29 11.48 -5.40
C GLY A 140 21.27 12.98 -5.63
N ILE A 141 21.35 13.42 -6.89
CA ILE A 141 21.60 14.84 -7.22
C ILE A 141 20.56 15.81 -6.63
N LEU A 142 19.28 15.42 -6.50
CA LEU A 142 18.27 16.28 -5.88
C LEU A 142 18.52 16.52 -4.38
N ALA A 143 19.10 15.57 -3.65
CA ALA A 143 19.52 15.79 -2.27
C ALA A 143 20.77 16.66 -2.17
N GLN A 144 21.65 16.63 -3.19
CA GLN A 144 22.79 17.54 -3.29
C GLN A 144 22.35 18.99 -3.59
N GLU A 145 21.37 19.16 -4.49
CA GLU A 145 20.78 20.46 -4.85
C GLU A 145 19.87 21.02 -3.75
N ASN A 146 19.15 20.15 -3.03
CA ASN A 146 18.28 20.48 -1.91
C ASN A 146 18.59 19.61 -0.67
N PRO A 147 19.52 20.04 0.19
CA PRO A 147 19.91 19.30 1.39
C PRO A 147 18.78 19.01 2.40
N ASN A 148 17.63 19.70 2.31
CA ASN A 148 16.48 19.42 3.17
C ASN A 148 15.84 18.05 2.87
N LEU A 149 15.98 17.55 1.64
CA LEU A 149 15.50 16.22 1.26
C LEU A 149 16.22 15.10 2.03
N LYS A 150 17.48 15.31 2.45
CA LYS A 150 18.31 14.30 3.13
C LYS A 150 18.30 12.99 2.33
N ASN A 151 17.77 11.90 2.89
CA ASN A 151 17.66 10.60 2.23
C ASN A 151 16.60 10.52 1.11
N LEU A 152 15.88 11.60 0.81
CA LEU A 152 14.84 11.65 -0.24
C LEU A 152 15.39 12.11 -1.62
N GLY A 153 16.68 11.94 -1.92
CA GLY A 153 17.22 12.29 -3.25
C GLY A 153 16.62 11.47 -4.42
N ASP A 154 15.99 10.33 -4.12
CA ASP A 154 15.17 9.56 -5.07
C ASP A 154 13.76 10.12 -5.27
N TRP A 155 13.27 11.07 -4.46
CA TRP A 155 11.94 11.65 -4.66
C TRP A 155 11.86 12.39 -6.00
N ARG A 156 10.71 12.32 -6.66
CA ARG A 156 10.33 13.18 -7.79
C ARG A 156 8.88 13.60 -7.59
N ALA A 157 8.55 14.84 -7.96
CA ALA A 157 7.18 15.33 -7.95
C ALA A 157 6.26 14.36 -8.71
N PRO A 158 5.05 14.07 -8.20
CA PRO A 158 4.15 13.11 -8.83
C PRO A 158 3.49 13.69 -10.09
N SER A 159 3.10 12.79 -10.98
CA SER A 159 2.25 13.12 -12.14
C SER A 159 0.79 12.79 -11.85
N ALA A 160 -0.11 13.60 -12.41
CA ALA A 160 -1.54 13.37 -12.46
C ALA A 160 -1.99 13.14 -13.90
N TYR A 161 -2.79 12.11 -14.14
CA TYR A 161 -3.29 11.75 -15.47
C TYR A 161 -4.81 11.67 -15.49
N ARG A 162 -5.35 11.83 -16.70
CA ARG A 162 -6.76 11.71 -17.03
C ARG A 162 -6.89 10.86 -18.28
N MET A 163 -7.81 9.89 -18.28
CA MET A 163 -8.16 9.09 -19.44
C MET A 163 -9.66 9.21 -19.72
N ASP A 164 -10.02 9.49 -20.97
CA ASP A 164 -11.39 9.36 -21.44
C ASP A 164 -11.75 7.88 -21.55
N THR A 165 -12.79 7.43 -20.83
CA THR A 165 -13.12 6.00 -20.74
C THR A 165 -13.79 5.42 -21.99
N CYS A 166 -14.09 6.26 -22.99
CA CYS A 166 -14.68 5.89 -24.28
C CYS A 166 -13.60 5.66 -25.34
N THR A 167 -12.70 6.64 -25.48
CA THR A 167 -11.63 6.67 -26.48
C THR A 167 -10.34 6.02 -26.01
N LEU A 168 -10.17 5.89 -24.69
CA LEU A 168 -8.94 5.48 -24.00
C LEU A 168 -7.76 6.43 -24.25
N GLU A 169 -8.05 7.67 -24.69
CA GLU A 169 -7.05 8.73 -24.82
C GLU A 169 -6.62 9.23 -23.44
N VAL A 170 -5.30 9.23 -23.21
CA VAL A 170 -4.67 9.65 -21.95
C VAL A 170 -4.03 11.03 -22.12
N THR A 171 -4.35 11.94 -21.21
CA THR A 171 -3.74 13.27 -21.08
C THR A 171 -3.08 13.39 -19.71
N GLU A 172 -1.85 13.90 -19.66
CA GLU A 172 -1.24 14.34 -18.40
C GLU A 172 -1.83 15.69 -17.99
N VAL A 173 -2.32 15.78 -16.75
CA VAL A 173 -2.99 16.96 -16.16
C VAL A 173 -2.24 17.51 -14.95
N THR A 174 -0.96 17.15 -14.80
CA THR A 174 -0.04 17.57 -13.75
C THR A 174 0.12 19.11 -13.72
N PRO A 175 -0.25 19.78 -12.61
CA PRO A 175 -0.13 21.24 -12.49
C PRO A 175 1.30 21.62 -12.08
N THR A 176 2.26 21.50 -12.99
CA THR A 176 3.69 21.71 -12.74
C THR A 176 4.06 23.13 -12.24
N TYR A 177 3.14 24.09 -12.35
CA TYR A 177 3.26 25.45 -11.82
C TYR A 177 2.78 25.60 -10.38
N ASP A 178 2.16 24.58 -9.78
CA ASP A 178 1.68 24.62 -8.39
C ASP A 178 2.83 24.30 -7.42
N PRO A 179 3.15 25.18 -6.45
CA PRO A 179 4.24 24.96 -5.51
C PRO A 179 4.00 23.79 -4.56
N LEU A 180 2.75 23.43 -4.23
CA LEU A 180 2.45 22.30 -3.36
C LEU A 180 2.70 20.94 -4.05
N LEU A 181 2.76 20.90 -5.39
CA LEU A 181 3.25 19.72 -6.11
C LEU A 181 4.73 19.42 -5.82
N GLN A 182 5.50 20.44 -5.42
CA GLN A 182 6.89 20.28 -4.98
C GLN A 182 7.02 20.00 -3.47
N ASP A 183 5.92 19.96 -2.72
CA ASP A 183 5.92 19.64 -1.29
C ASP A 183 5.22 18.30 -0.95
N ILE A 184 4.78 17.53 -1.96
CA ILE A 184 4.03 16.28 -1.81
C ILE A 184 4.87 15.04 -2.17
N LEU A 185 4.84 14.01 -1.31
CA LEU A 185 5.54 12.73 -1.50
C LEU A 185 5.00 11.96 -2.71
N GLY A 186 3.69 12.07 -2.97
CA GLY A 186 3.03 11.51 -4.14
C GLY A 186 1.51 11.50 -3.99
N LEU A 187 0.79 11.30 -5.09
CA LEU A 187 -0.67 11.38 -5.15
C LEU A 187 -1.29 10.03 -4.77
N ARG A 188 -1.21 9.75 -3.47
CA ARG A 188 -1.62 8.52 -2.79
C ARG A 188 -3.08 8.17 -2.87
N SER A 189 -3.95 9.17 -2.99
CA SER A 189 -5.39 9.06 -2.83
C SER A 189 -6.15 9.76 -3.93
N GLY A 190 -7.35 9.26 -4.23
CA GLY A 190 -8.22 9.79 -5.26
C GLY A 190 -9.69 9.64 -4.87
N GLY A 191 -10.46 10.70 -5.07
CA GLY A 191 -11.90 10.75 -4.78
C GLY A 191 -12.67 11.57 -5.80
N TYR A 192 -13.97 11.32 -5.93
CA TYR A 192 -14.86 12.03 -6.85
C TYR A 192 -16.20 12.36 -6.19
N ALA A 193 -16.64 13.62 -6.27
CA ALA A 193 -18.01 14.07 -5.99
C ALA A 193 -18.26 15.45 -6.62
N GLY A 194 -19.51 15.78 -6.96
CA GLY A 194 -19.90 17.14 -7.36
C GLY A 194 -19.17 17.75 -8.57
N ASP A 195 -18.76 16.94 -9.56
CA ASP A 195 -17.85 17.33 -10.67
C ASP A 195 -16.43 17.73 -10.22
N VAL A 196 -16.02 17.40 -9.00
CA VAL A 196 -14.66 17.57 -8.47
C VAL A 196 -13.96 16.22 -8.33
N ILE A 197 -12.75 16.13 -8.87
CA ILE A 197 -11.78 15.06 -8.62
C ILE A 197 -10.75 15.60 -7.64
N PHE A 198 -10.51 14.85 -6.57
CA PHE A 198 -9.38 15.04 -5.67
C PHE A 198 -8.29 14.04 -6.03
N LEU A 199 -7.03 14.48 -6.03
CA LEU A 199 -5.87 13.62 -5.83
C LEU A 199 -5.04 14.18 -4.67
N ALA A 200 -4.67 13.34 -3.72
CA ALA A 200 -4.10 13.79 -2.45
C ALA A 200 -3.03 12.84 -1.90
N GLY A 201 -2.18 13.32 -0.99
CA GLY A 201 -1.15 12.50 -0.37
C GLY A 201 -0.38 13.19 0.75
N PRO A 202 0.57 12.47 1.39
CA PRO A 202 1.43 13.05 2.42
C PRO A 202 2.32 14.16 1.84
N GLY A 203 2.42 15.28 2.54
CA GLY A 203 3.21 16.45 2.17
C GLY A 203 4.22 16.88 3.24
N GLY A 204 4.80 18.06 3.08
CA GLY A 204 5.87 18.56 3.95
C GLY A 204 7.24 17.96 3.63
N ILE A 205 7.46 17.44 2.41
CA ILE A 205 8.76 16.85 2.06
C ILE A 205 9.90 17.88 2.08
N GLN A 206 9.60 19.16 1.86
CA GLN A 206 10.59 20.26 1.86
C GLN A 206 11.08 20.59 3.28
N GLU A 207 10.36 20.14 4.30
CA GLU A 207 10.70 20.21 5.72
C GLU A 207 11.41 18.93 6.20
N GLY A 208 11.49 17.90 5.34
CA GLY A 208 11.83 16.53 5.69
C GLY A 208 10.63 15.76 6.24
N ILE A 209 10.43 14.52 5.78
CA ILE A 209 9.23 13.72 6.10
C ILE A 209 9.32 13.13 7.51
N ALA A 210 8.28 13.32 8.33
CA ALA A 210 8.19 12.79 9.71
C ALA A 210 8.34 11.26 9.87
N GLY A 211 8.07 10.46 8.83
CA GLY A 211 8.15 9.01 8.90
C GLY A 211 7.85 8.32 7.55
N VAL A 212 8.05 7.00 7.50
CA VAL A 212 7.92 6.23 6.25
C VAL A 212 6.50 6.17 5.70
N GLY A 213 6.30 6.84 4.57
CA GLY A 213 4.98 7.02 3.99
C GLY A 213 4.03 7.82 4.89
N GLY A 214 4.54 8.58 5.86
CA GLY A 214 3.82 9.71 6.45
C GLY A 214 4.24 11.02 5.76
N GLY A 215 3.93 12.15 6.40
CA GLY A 215 4.27 13.50 5.98
C GLY A 215 4.01 14.48 7.12
N ASN A 216 4.50 15.71 7.01
CA ASN A 216 4.23 16.78 7.98
C ASN A 216 2.95 17.56 7.62
N SER A 217 2.16 17.02 6.68
CA SER A 217 0.89 17.55 6.22
C SER A 217 0.22 16.52 5.31
N ILE A 218 -1.04 16.77 4.96
CA ILE A 218 -1.67 16.23 3.76
C ILE A 218 -1.78 17.36 2.74
N ILE A 219 -1.45 17.08 1.49
CA ILE A 219 -1.68 18.00 0.38
C ILE A 219 -2.76 17.38 -0.51
N MET A 220 -3.81 18.16 -0.78
CA MET A 220 -4.88 17.83 -1.73
C MET A 220 -4.79 18.74 -2.95
N LEU A 221 -4.99 18.16 -4.13
CA LEU A 221 -5.11 18.86 -5.42
C LEU A 221 -6.49 18.55 -5.99
N ALA A 222 -7.12 19.52 -6.65
CA ALA A 222 -8.47 19.40 -7.19
C ALA A 222 -8.56 19.75 -8.68
N TRP A 223 -9.36 19.00 -9.43
CA TRP A 223 -9.70 19.27 -10.83
C TRP A 223 -11.21 19.16 -11.03
N GLN A 224 -11.75 19.96 -11.94
CA GLN A 224 -13.10 19.76 -12.44
C GLN A 224 -13.11 18.54 -13.38
N ALA A 225 -13.91 17.53 -13.05
CA ALA A 225 -13.83 16.20 -13.66
C ALA A 225 -14.26 16.19 -15.14
N SER A 226 -15.32 16.93 -15.46
CA SER A 226 -15.89 17.07 -16.80
C SER A 226 -14.93 17.74 -17.80
N THR A 227 -14.12 18.70 -17.35
CA THR A 227 -13.25 19.51 -18.23
C THR A 227 -11.77 19.19 -18.11
N GLY A 228 -11.31 18.65 -16.97
CA GLY A 228 -9.88 18.58 -16.63
C GLY A 228 -9.29 19.90 -16.14
N ARG A 229 -10.11 20.95 -15.93
CA ARG A 229 -9.64 22.24 -15.41
C ARG A 229 -9.12 22.09 -13.99
N TYR A 230 -7.88 22.47 -13.75
CA TYR A 230 -7.33 22.55 -12.39
C TYR A 230 -8.07 23.61 -11.55
N LEU A 231 -8.44 23.25 -10.32
CA LEU A 231 -9.18 24.10 -9.39
C LEU A 231 -8.27 24.67 -8.28
N GLY A 232 -7.15 24.01 -7.98
CA GLY A 232 -6.14 24.48 -7.02
C GLY A 232 -5.59 23.35 -6.16
N SER A 233 -4.92 23.75 -5.08
CA SER A 233 -4.37 22.85 -4.04
C SER A 233 -4.56 23.44 -2.63
N LYS A 234 -4.50 22.58 -1.61
CA LYS A 234 -4.46 22.98 -0.19
C LYS A 234 -3.58 22.04 0.62
N LYS A 235 -2.78 22.61 1.53
CA LYS A 235 -2.01 21.91 2.57
C LYS A 235 -2.81 21.93 3.88
N PHE A 236 -3.02 20.76 4.46
CA PHE A 236 -3.62 20.54 5.79
C PHE A 236 -2.49 20.09 6.71
N ALA A 237 -2.03 20.96 7.61
CA ALA A 237 -0.83 20.74 8.42
C ALA A 237 -1.08 19.88 9.67
N GLU A 238 -2.34 19.79 10.08
CA GLU A 238 -2.83 19.03 11.24
C GLU A 238 -2.83 17.50 11.01
N TYR A 239 -2.66 17.05 9.77
CA TYR A 239 -2.72 15.65 9.39
C TYR A 239 -1.43 15.15 8.74
N SER A 240 -1.02 13.91 9.01
CA SER A 240 0.23 13.32 8.52
C SER A 240 0.05 12.35 7.34
N ASN A 241 -1.16 11.82 7.12
CA ASN A 241 -1.40 10.78 6.11
C ASN A 241 -2.86 10.75 5.63
N ILE A 242 -3.09 10.80 4.31
CA ILE A 242 -4.40 10.54 3.69
C ILE A 242 -4.43 9.17 3.05
N ARG A 243 -5.57 8.51 3.23
CA ARG A 243 -5.74 7.10 2.90
C ARG A 243 -6.80 6.93 1.82
N GLU A 244 -8.01 6.42 2.07
CA GLU A 244 -9.06 6.26 1.04
C GLU A 244 -9.97 7.48 0.94
N PHE A 245 -10.57 7.73 -0.25
CA PHE A 245 -11.84 8.43 -0.35
C PHE A 245 -12.98 7.42 -0.61
N LEU A 246 -14.05 7.52 0.18
CA LEU A 246 -15.27 6.73 0.01
C LEU A 246 -16.41 7.65 -0.45
N ASN A 247 -17.03 7.37 -1.60
CA ASN A 247 -18.27 8.01 -2.00
C ASN A 247 -19.47 7.12 -1.65
N HIS A 248 -20.45 7.68 -0.93
CA HIS A 248 -21.73 7.03 -0.67
C HIS A 248 -22.87 8.02 -0.93
N GLU A 249 -23.77 7.66 -1.85
CA GLU A 249 -24.92 8.49 -2.28
C GLU A 249 -24.56 9.94 -2.69
N GLY A 250 -23.34 10.15 -3.21
CA GLY A 250 -22.84 11.47 -3.61
C GLY A 250 -22.15 12.25 -2.49
N VAL A 251 -22.17 11.76 -1.25
CA VAL A 251 -21.37 12.29 -0.13
C VAL A 251 -19.99 11.64 -0.16
N LEU A 252 -18.93 12.46 -0.05
CA LEU A 252 -17.55 12.01 -0.09
C LEU A 252 -16.92 12.07 1.30
N TYR A 253 -16.31 10.98 1.73
CA TYR A 253 -15.58 10.86 2.99
C TYR A 253 -14.12 10.51 2.74
N THR A 254 -13.21 10.81 3.69
CA THR A 254 -11.83 10.33 3.65
C THR A 254 -11.24 10.09 5.03
N GLY A 255 -10.45 9.02 5.17
CA GLY A 255 -9.69 8.72 6.38
C GLY A 255 -8.34 9.43 6.39
N VAL A 256 -8.03 10.11 7.50
CA VAL A 256 -6.76 10.80 7.72
C VAL A 256 -6.17 10.50 9.09
N ARG A 257 -4.83 10.56 9.19
CA ARG A 257 -4.10 10.50 10.47
C ARG A 257 -3.77 11.90 10.95
N LEU A 258 -3.94 12.21 12.23
CA LEU A 258 -3.37 13.42 12.83
C LEU A 258 -1.83 13.39 12.85
N GLN A 259 -1.22 14.53 13.15
CA GLN A 259 0.20 14.60 13.50
C GLN A 259 0.47 13.95 14.88
N GLU A 260 1.70 13.49 15.10
CA GLU A 260 2.09 12.83 16.36
C GLU A 260 2.00 13.78 17.58
N ASP A 261 2.35 15.06 17.39
CA ASP A 261 2.21 16.11 18.42
C ASP A 261 0.74 16.49 18.72
N LEU A 262 -0.18 16.09 17.84
CA LEU A 262 -1.63 16.13 18.02
C LEU A 262 -2.20 14.76 18.46
N GLY A 263 -1.34 13.81 18.85
CA GLY A 263 -1.69 12.50 19.39
C GLY A 263 -1.85 11.36 18.37
N GLY A 264 -1.45 11.55 17.11
CA GLY A 264 -1.32 10.50 16.09
C GLY A 264 -2.62 9.78 15.65
N SER A 265 -3.75 10.09 16.30
CA SER A 265 -5.04 9.41 16.17
C SER A 265 -5.76 9.68 14.85
N GLY A 266 -6.71 8.80 14.51
CA GLY A 266 -7.46 8.84 13.27
C GLY A 266 -8.63 9.84 13.26
N ARG A 267 -8.89 10.43 12.10
CA ARG A 267 -10.10 11.21 11.81
C ARG A 267 -10.74 10.74 10.51
N VAL A 268 -12.06 10.81 10.45
CA VAL A 268 -12.81 10.69 9.19
C VAL A 268 -13.36 12.06 8.85
N LEU A 269 -13.04 12.53 7.64
CA LEU A 269 -13.49 13.82 7.11
C LEU A 269 -14.64 13.60 6.14
N ARG A 270 -15.61 14.52 6.11
CA ARG A 270 -16.60 14.67 5.04
C ARG A 270 -16.26 15.88 4.18
N TRP A 271 -16.41 15.75 2.86
CA TRP A 271 -16.40 16.88 1.95
C TRP A 271 -17.70 17.68 2.04
N MET A 272 -17.57 18.98 2.24
CA MET A 272 -18.66 19.96 2.37
C MET A 272 -18.57 21.07 1.31
N GLY A 273 -17.67 20.91 0.33
CA GLY A 273 -17.35 21.91 -0.68
C GLY A 273 -18.13 21.79 -1.99
N ASP A 274 -17.69 22.58 -2.97
CA ASP A 274 -18.20 22.61 -4.33
C ASP A 274 -17.08 22.95 -5.34
N LEU A 275 -17.43 23.50 -6.52
CA LEU A 275 -16.46 23.90 -7.55
C LEU A 275 -15.73 25.22 -7.23
N ASP A 276 -16.27 26.06 -6.36
CA ASP A 276 -15.74 27.38 -5.99
C ASP A 276 -14.99 27.32 -4.64
N ASP A 277 -15.40 26.45 -3.72
CA ASP A 277 -14.62 26.03 -2.53
C ASP A 277 -14.43 24.50 -2.48
N PRO A 278 -13.50 23.94 -3.29
CA PRO A 278 -13.30 22.50 -3.34
C PRO A 278 -12.64 21.93 -2.08
N PHE A 279 -12.06 22.74 -1.19
CA PHE A 279 -11.27 22.26 -0.06
C PHE A 279 -11.94 22.46 1.31
N ASN A 280 -13.26 22.58 1.32
CA ASN A 280 -14.07 22.53 2.52
C ASN A 280 -14.28 21.07 2.97
N PHE A 281 -13.63 20.69 4.07
CA PHE A 281 -13.71 19.37 4.70
C PHE A 281 -13.93 19.54 6.19
N GLU A 282 -14.83 18.74 6.76
CA GLU A 282 -15.20 18.77 8.17
C GLU A 282 -14.98 17.39 8.82
N VAL A 283 -14.60 17.36 10.10
CA VAL A 283 -14.45 16.10 10.85
C VAL A 283 -15.82 15.55 11.21
N ILE A 284 -16.06 14.27 10.91
CA ILE A 284 -17.31 13.54 11.21
C ILE A 284 -17.09 12.21 11.95
N GLY A 285 -15.84 11.88 12.28
CA GLY A 285 -15.50 10.68 13.07
C GLY A 285 -14.10 10.75 13.67
N THR A 286 -13.94 10.13 14.84
CA THR A 286 -12.68 10.00 15.59
C THR A 286 -12.42 8.54 15.96
N MET A 287 -11.17 8.10 15.92
CA MET A 287 -10.76 6.77 16.41
C MET A 287 -9.29 6.79 16.85
N GLU A 288 -8.89 5.89 17.75
CA GLU A 288 -7.53 5.88 18.33
C GLU A 288 -6.47 5.36 17.34
N SER A 289 -6.84 4.34 16.56
CA SER A 289 -6.10 3.83 15.41
C SER A 289 -6.22 4.77 14.20
N THR A 290 -5.46 4.52 13.12
CA THR A 290 -5.54 5.35 11.90
C THR A 290 -6.45 4.71 10.86
N PRO A 291 -7.54 5.37 10.39
CA PRO A 291 -8.38 4.83 9.32
C PRO A 291 -7.59 4.73 8.03
N ALA A 292 -7.66 3.55 7.42
CA ALA A 292 -6.95 3.23 6.21
C ALA A 292 -7.94 3.10 5.06
N ASP A 293 -8.59 1.95 4.98
CA ASP A 293 -9.58 1.64 3.95
C ASP A 293 -10.98 1.77 4.51
N MET A 294 -11.95 2.03 3.65
CA MET A 294 -13.32 2.31 4.08
C MET A 294 -14.35 1.72 3.10
N THR A 295 -15.26 0.93 3.64
CA THR A 295 -16.39 0.35 2.91
C THR A 295 -17.71 0.74 3.55
N ILE A 296 -18.78 0.66 2.76
CA ILE A 296 -20.15 0.57 3.30
C ILE A 296 -20.47 -0.90 3.59
N HIS A 297 -21.04 -1.18 4.75
CA HIS A 297 -21.63 -2.48 5.11
C HIS A 297 -22.80 -2.23 6.06
N ASP A 298 -23.94 -2.88 5.83
CA ASP A 298 -25.16 -2.79 6.65
C ASP A 298 -25.58 -1.37 7.10
N GLY A 299 -25.45 -0.39 6.19
CA GLY A 299 -25.84 1.02 6.42
C GLY A 299 -24.81 1.87 7.17
N ARG A 300 -23.60 1.35 7.40
CA ARG A 300 -22.51 1.99 8.15
C ARG A 300 -21.24 2.08 7.32
N ILE A 301 -20.37 3.04 7.65
CA ILE A 301 -18.97 3.02 7.21
C ILE A 301 -18.21 2.10 8.16
N PHE A 302 -17.52 1.11 7.60
CA PHE A 302 -16.50 0.34 8.30
C PHE A 302 -15.14 0.74 7.76
N SER A 303 -14.17 0.99 8.64
CA SER A 303 -12.79 1.24 8.27
C SER A 303 -11.88 0.13 8.78
N SER A 304 -11.00 -0.37 7.91
CA SER A 304 -9.80 -1.07 8.41
C SER A 304 -8.82 -0.02 8.91
N THR A 305 -8.18 -0.31 10.03
CA THR A 305 -7.35 0.67 10.74
C THR A 305 -5.99 0.14 11.07
N TRP A 306 -5.10 1.08 11.39
CA TRP A 306 -3.67 0.87 11.50
C TRP A 306 -3.14 1.30 12.85
N PRO A 307 -2.04 0.66 13.30
CA PRO A 307 -1.57 0.86 14.64
C PRO A 307 -1.08 2.29 14.83
N ASN A 308 -1.33 2.80 16.01
CA ASN A 308 -0.85 4.10 16.47
C ASN A 308 0.00 3.87 17.74
N GLY A 309 1.08 4.62 17.92
CA GLY A 309 2.02 4.36 19.01
C GLY A 309 3.31 5.18 18.90
N ASP A 310 4.06 5.20 20.01
CA ASP A 310 5.35 5.87 20.09
C ASP A 310 6.46 4.98 19.52
N ILE A 311 7.12 5.50 18.50
CA ILE A 311 8.19 4.87 17.72
C ILE A 311 9.52 4.73 18.49
N GLU A 312 9.79 5.61 19.46
CA GLU A 312 11.04 5.66 20.23
C GLU A 312 10.98 4.76 21.45
N THR A 313 9.82 4.69 22.12
CA THR A 313 9.60 3.84 23.31
C THR A 313 9.01 2.47 22.97
N GLY A 314 8.39 2.31 21.80
CA GLY A 314 7.66 1.10 21.40
C GLY A 314 6.30 0.95 22.07
N GLU A 315 5.78 2.01 22.73
CA GLU A 315 4.45 2.04 23.34
C GLU A 315 3.35 2.01 22.27
N VAL A 316 2.33 1.17 22.47
CA VAL A 316 1.19 1.04 21.56
C VAL A 316 0.04 1.86 22.14
N GLN A 317 -0.47 2.80 21.36
CA GLN A 317 -1.71 3.53 21.68
C GLN A 317 -2.93 2.79 21.15
N ALA A 318 -2.86 2.28 19.92
CA ALA A 318 -3.91 1.46 19.31
C ALA A 318 -3.32 0.42 18.36
N TYR A 319 -4.01 -0.71 18.18
CA TYR A 319 -3.64 -1.76 17.23
C TYR A 319 -4.30 -1.54 15.86
N ALA A 320 -3.92 -2.35 14.88
CA ALA A 320 -4.71 -2.49 13.65
C ALA A 320 -6.02 -3.22 13.92
N GLY A 321 -7.15 -2.70 13.44
CA GLY A 321 -8.47 -3.29 13.68
C GLY A 321 -9.51 -2.92 12.64
N ILE A 322 -10.77 -3.12 13.00
CA ILE A 322 -11.96 -2.68 12.27
C ILE A 322 -12.73 -1.71 13.14
N VAL A 323 -12.97 -0.50 12.65
CA VAL A 323 -13.78 0.52 13.32
C VAL A 323 -15.06 0.78 12.52
N MET A 324 -16.20 0.78 13.22
CA MET A 324 -17.55 0.88 12.67
C MET A 324 -18.17 2.24 13.05
N SER A 325 -18.82 2.90 12.09
CA SER A 325 -19.57 4.14 12.32
C SER A 325 -20.96 3.87 12.95
N PRO A 326 -21.65 4.91 13.48
CA PRO A 326 -23.10 4.86 13.63
C PRO A 326 -23.80 4.60 12.28
N GLN A 327 -25.11 4.32 12.30
CA GLN A 327 -25.92 4.20 11.07
C GLN A 327 -25.88 5.53 10.30
N ILE A 328 -25.62 5.47 8.98
CA ILE A 328 -25.44 6.67 8.15
C ILE A 328 -26.76 7.45 8.07
N PRO A 329 -26.81 8.73 8.49
CA PRO A 329 -27.99 9.56 8.35
C PRO A 329 -28.37 9.79 6.89
N LEU A 330 -29.65 10.07 6.63
CA LEU A 330 -30.09 10.50 5.30
C LEU A 330 -29.35 11.78 4.89
N GLY A 331 -28.56 11.71 3.81
CA GLY A 331 -27.70 12.81 3.37
C GLY A 331 -26.30 12.85 4.02
N GLY A 332 -25.91 11.79 4.74
CA GLY A 332 -24.58 11.58 5.30
C GLY A 332 -24.29 12.27 6.63
N PHE A 333 -23.19 11.88 7.28
CA PHE A 333 -22.76 12.39 8.59
C PHE A 333 -22.48 13.89 8.59
N MET A 334 -22.84 14.58 9.65
CA MET A 334 -22.53 15.99 9.91
C MET A 334 -21.54 16.10 11.09
N PRO A 335 -20.93 17.28 11.34
CA PRO A 335 -19.92 17.42 12.41
C PRO A 335 -20.42 17.15 13.84
N GLY A 336 -21.74 16.99 14.04
CA GLY A 336 -22.34 16.57 15.30
C GLY A 336 -22.26 15.06 15.58
N ASP A 337 -21.96 14.23 14.58
CA ASP A 337 -22.04 12.76 14.65
C ASP A 337 -20.69 12.11 15.04
N VAL A 338 -19.74 12.90 15.55
CA VAL A 338 -18.30 12.58 15.59
C VAL A 338 -17.88 11.51 16.61
N GLU A 339 -18.58 11.41 17.75
CA GLU A 339 -18.13 10.61 18.91
C GLU A 339 -18.63 9.14 18.93
N GLU A 340 -19.43 8.71 17.94
CA GLU A 340 -20.14 7.41 17.99
C GLU A 340 -19.46 6.25 17.24
N TRP A 341 -18.16 6.35 16.93
CA TRP A 341 -17.41 5.32 16.19
C TRP A 341 -16.78 4.29 17.15
N GLU A 342 -16.94 3.00 16.86
CA GLU A 342 -16.60 1.88 17.75
C GLU A 342 -15.60 0.90 17.10
N GLU A 343 -14.54 0.51 17.82
CA GLU A 343 -13.67 -0.60 17.40
C GLU A 343 -14.39 -1.93 17.69
N VAL A 344 -14.72 -2.67 16.62
CA VAL A 344 -15.48 -3.93 16.70
C VAL A 344 -14.60 -5.17 16.57
N TRP A 345 -13.32 -5.00 16.25
CA TRP A 345 -12.31 -6.06 16.20
C TRP A 345 -10.91 -5.46 16.16
N ASN A 346 -9.91 -6.12 16.74
CA ASN A 346 -8.51 -5.83 16.41
C ASN A 346 -7.61 -7.07 16.34
N ILE A 347 -6.41 -6.87 15.78
CA ILE A 347 -5.46 -7.95 15.48
C ILE A 347 -5.01 -8.76 16.71
N THR A 348 -5.16 -8.26 17.93
CA THR A 348 -4.84 -9.01 19.16
C THR A 348 -5.81 -10.16 19.43
N GLU A 349 -6.95 -10.21 18.72
CA GLU A 349 -7.85 -11.37 18.69
C GLU A 349 -7.38 -12.48 17.74
N TYR A 350 -6.26 -12.28 17.02
CA TYR A 350 -5.70 -13.25 16.08
C TYR A 350 -4.22 -13.56 16.36
N GLU A 351 -3.36 -12.54 16.42
CA GLU A 351 -1.92 -12.70 16.62
C GLU A 351 -1.61 -12.85 18.12
N PRO A 352 -1.11 -14.02 18.57
CA PRO A 352 -0.81 -14.27 19.99
C PRO A 352 0.46 -13.56 20.48
N ASP A 353 1.32 -13.08 19.58
CA ASP A 353 2.53 -12.34 19.93
C ASP A 353 2.23 -10.83 20.08
N PRO A 354 2.28 -10.26 21.30
CA PRO A 354 1.93 -8.86 21.55
C PRO A 354 2.98 -7.86 21.06
N VAL A 355 4.14 -8.30 20.57
CA VAL A 355 5.15 -7.47 19.91
C VAL A 355 4.99 -7.55 18.39
N ASN A 356 4.67 -8.72 17.85
CA ASN A 356 4.37 -8.87 16.42
C ASN A 356 3.04 -8.21 16.04
N ALA A 357 2.03 -8.25 16.91
CA ALA A 357 0.73 -7.59 16.71
C ALA A 357 0.85 -6.09 16.40
N ARG A 358 1.91 -5.43 16.90
CA ARG A 358 2.23 -4.01 16.67
C ARG A 358 2.66 -3.70 15.23
N ALA A 359 3.14 -4.71 14.50
CA ALA A 359 3.67 -4.59 13.15
C ALA A 359 2.63 -4.78 12.05
N TYR A 360 1.45 -5.29 12.39
CA TYR A 360 0.33 -5.42 11.45
C TYR A 360 -0.29 -4.07 11.16
N ALA A 361 -0.66 -3.85 9.91
CA ALA A 361 -1.68 -2.90 9.51
C ALA A 361 -2.88 -3.64 8.95
N GLY A 362 -4.09 -3.07 9.09
CA GLY A 362 -5.23 -3.44 8.26
C GLY A 362 -4.86 -3.43 6.78
N GLY A 363 -5.21 -4.50 6.08
CA GLY A 363 -5.32 -4.47 4.64
C GLY A 363 -6.68 -3.90 4.27
N ASP A 364 -7.03 -4.09 3.00
CA ASP A 364 -8.30 -3.59 2.54
C ASP A 364 -9.52 -4.26 3.19
N ILE A 365 -10.68 -3.59 3.10
CA ILE A 365 -11.99 -3.96 3.64
C ILE A 365 -13.10 -3.78 2.59
N THR A 366 -14.02 -4.75 2.48
CA THR A 366 -15.09 -4.71 1.47
C THR A 366 -16.30 -5.54 1.89
N SER A 367 -17.52 -5.07 1.61
CA SER A 367 -18.75 -5.85 1.77
C SER A 367 -19.01 -6.76 0.56
N TRP A 368 -19.34 -8.03 0.79
CA TRP A 368 -19.77 -8.95 -0.28
C TRP A 368 -20.71 -10.02 0.29
N ARG A 369 -21.87 -10.23 -0.37
CA ARG A 369 -22.86 -11.27 0.01
C ARG A 369 -23.20 -11.29 1.51
N GLY A 370 -23.47 -10.12 2.10
CA GLY A 370 -23.88 -9.98 3.51
C GLY A 370 -22.79 -10.30 4.53
N ASN A 371 -21.51 -10.25 4.14
CA ASN A 371 -20.37 -10.34 5.05
C ASN A 371 -19.38 -9.21 4.74
N LEU A 372 -18.74 -8.71 5.77
CA LEU A 372 -17.58 -7.84 5.67
C LEU A 372 -16.33 -8.71 5.48
N TYR A 373 -15.49 -8.41 4.50
CA TYR A 373 -14.21 -9.07 4.27
C TYR A 373 -13.10 -8.06 4.50
N TRP A 374 -12.01 -8.47 5.14
CA TRP A 374 -10.80 -7.65 5.22
C TRP A 374 -9.54 -8.49 5.18
N GLY A 375 -8.41 -7.85 4.90
CA GLY A 375 -7.10 -8.48 4.99
C GLY A 375 -6.12 -7.79 5.92
N THR A 376 -4.85 -8.17 5.84
CA THR A 376 -3.74 -7.49 6.53
C THR A 376 -2.70 -6.93 5.56
N ILE A 377 -1.87 -6.03 6.07
CA ILE A 377 -0.70 -5.46 5.44
C ILE A 377 0.46 -5.65 6.42
N ASN A 378 1.34 -6.59 6.08
CA ASN A 378 2.50 -6.92 6.89
C ASN A 378 3.75 -6.33 6.21
N PHE A 379 4.20 -5.17 6.67
CA PHE A 379 5.41 -4.57 6.11
C PHE A 379 6.59 -5.54 6.30
N PRO A 380 7.35 -5.86 5.23
CA PRO A 380 8.53 -6.70 5.36
C PRO A 380 9.42 -6.20 6.51
N PHE A 381 9.82 -7.12 7.39
CA PHE A 381 10.69 -6.87 8.55
C PHE A 381 10.12 -5.96 9.66
N ALA A 382 8.87 -5.51 9.60
CA ALA A 382 8.30 -4.72 10.71
C ALA A 382 8.16 -5.54 12.00
N GLY A 383 7.78 -6.82 11.91
CA GLY A 383 7.77 -7.74 13.07
C GLY A 383 9.16 -7.91 13.70
N PHE A 384 10.19 -8.09 12.86
CA PHE A 384 11.59 -8.15 13.27
C PHE A 384 12.02 -6.87 13.98
N ARG A 385 11.73 -5.69 13.41
CA ARG A 385 12.08 -4.40 14.02
C ARG A 385 11.36 -4.19 15.37
N SER A 386 10.08 -4.55 15.47
CA SER A 386 9.35 -4.47 16.75
C SER A 386 10.01 -5.32 17.84
N HIS A 387 10.51 -6.50 17.47
CA HIS A 387 11.28 -7.37 18.37
C HIS A 387 12.68 -6.82 18.70
N VAL A 388 13.39 -6.21 17.75
CA VAL A 388 14.67 -5.53 18.01
C VAL A 388 14.48 -4.38 19.01
N LEU A 389 13.39 -3.60 18.91
CA LEU A 389 13.10 -2.55 19.89
C LEU A 389 12.71 -3.10 21.26
N ALA A 390 11.92 -4.17 21.32
CA ALA A 390 11.46 -4.73 22.59
C ALA A 390 12.55 -5.53 23.34
N TYR A 391 13.43 -6.22 22.62
CA TYR A 391 14.33 -7.24 23.18
C TYR A 391 15.77 -7.22 22.62
N GLY A 392 16.12 -6.36 21.65
CA GLY A 392 17.41 -6.41 20.97
C GLY A 392 18.63 -6.28 21.90
N GLU A 393 18.50 -5.57 23.02
CA GLU A 393 19.57 -5.47 24.03
C GLU A 393 19.86 -6.81 24.76
N THR A 394 18.95 -7.78 24.73
CA THR A 394 19.14 -9.11 25.34
C THR A 394 19.73 -10.15 24.37
N TRP A 395 19.82 -9.84 23.07
CA TRP A 395 20.26 -10.78 22.04
C TRP A 395 21.78 -10.87 21.94
N GLY A 396 22.36 -11.86 22.61
CA GLY A 396 23.82 -12.00 22.72
C GLY A 396 24.57 -12.49 21.47
N THR A 397 23.92 -12.85 20.34
CA THR A 397 24.61 -13.37 19.14
C THR A 397 23.85 -13.10 17.82
N PRO A 398 24.53 -13.03 16.65
CA PRO A 398 23.89 -12.83 15.34
C PRO A 398 22.91 -13.93 14.88
N ILE A 399 22.92 -15.11 15.50
CA ILE A 399 21.98 -16.19 15.15
C ILE A 399 20.55 -15.80 15.55
N GLY A 400 20.38 -15.04 16.65
CA GLY A 400 19.08 -14.55 17.09
C GLY A 400 18.41 -13.59 16.10
N GLU A 401 19.17 -12.88 15.27
CA GLU A 401 18.61 -11.97 14.26
C GLU A 401 17.89 -12.75 13.16
N LEU A 402 18.48 -13.84 12.67
CA LEU A 402 17.92 -14.68 11.61
C LEU A 402 16.71 -15.48 12.10
N ASP A 403 16.79 -16.04 13.30
CA ASP A 403 15.66 -16.69 13.96
C ASP A 403 14.49 -15.71 14.14
N THR A 404 14.77 -14.45 14.52
CA THR A 404 13.73 -13.41 14.61
C THR A 404 13.14 -13.05 13.25
N ILE A 405 13.95 -12.86 12.21
CA ILE A 405 13.46 -12.57 10.85
C ILE A 405 12.47 -13.65 10.38
N THR A 406 12.84 -14.91 10.54
CA THR A 406 12.00 -16.04 10.12
C THR A 406 10.75 -16.20 11.00
N ALA A 407 10.89 -16.05 12.32
CA ALA A 407 9.78 -16.16 13.27
C ALA A 407 8.75 -15.02 13.17
N THR A 408 9.15 -13.82 12.77
CA THR A 408 8.29 -12.62 12.76
C THR A 408 7.75 -12.25 11.37
N HIS A 409 8.22 -12.90 10.30
CA HIS A 409 7.63 -12.72 8.97
C HIS A 409 6.16 -13.17 8.96
N ARG A 410 5.31 -12.44 8.22
CA ARG A 410 3.88 -12.73 8.07
C ARG A 410 3.42 -12.44 6.64
N ALA A 411 2.80 -13.42 6.00
CA ALA A 411 2.01 -13.22 4.79
C ALA A 411 0.61 -12.68 5.15
N THR A 412 -0.10 -12.06 4.19
CA THR A 412 -1.40 -11.45 4.47
C THR A 412 -2.40 -12.46 5.02
N THR A 413 -3.09 -12.11 6.10
CA THR A 413 -4.26 -12.85 6.59
C THR A 413 -5.51 -12.25 5.95
N VAL A 414 -6.54 -13.06 5.70
CA VAL A 414 -7.84 -12.65 5.16
C VAL A 414 -8.92 -13.17 6.08
N PHE A 415 -9.81 -12.28 6.51
CA PHE A 415 -10.92 -12.54 7.41
C PHE A 415 -12.25 -12.28 6.70
N ARG A 416 -13.32 -12.85 7.24
CA ARG A 416 -14.69 -12.34 7.04
C ARG A 416 -15.41 -12.23 8.38
N GLY A 417 -16.40 -11.35 8.44
CA GLY A 417 -17.26 -11.22 9.61
C GLY A 417 -18.67 -10.74 9.29
N ASN A 418 -19.57 -10.94 10.25
CA ASN A 418 -20.96 -10.47 10.24
C ASN A 418 -21.49 -10.33 11.68
N ASN A 419 -22.73 -9.84 11.81
CA ASN A 419 -23.39 -9.57 13.09
C ASN A 419 -22.63 -8.57 13.98
N PHE A 420 -22.17 -7.47 13.39
CA PHE A 420 -21.54 -6.34 14.11
C PHE A 420 -22.54 -5.46 14.89
N GLU A 421 -23.84 -5.81 14.90
CA GLU A 421 -24.87 -5.06 15.61
C GLU A 421 -25.42 -5.80 16.84
N GLY A 422 -25.57 -5.09 17.96
CA GLY A 422 -26.25 -5.55 19.18
C GLY A 422 -25.31 -5.84 20.35
N GLU A 423 -25.85 -6.42 21.42
CA GLU A 423 -25.08 -6.80 22.64
C GLU A 423 -24.22 -8.08 22.44
N GLY A 424 -24.16 -8.62 21.22
CA GLY A 424 -23.41 -9.83 20.88
C GLY A 424 -22.02 -9.51 20.32
N GLN A 425 -21.07 -10.41 20.53
CA GLN A 425 -19.77 -10.33 19.85
C GLN A 425 -19.94 -10.63 18.35
N PRO A 426 -19.25 -9.90 17.45
CA PRO A 426 -19.31 -10.17 16.02
C PRO A 426 -18.77 -11.57 15.71
N ASN A 427 -19.37 -12.23 14.71
CA ASN A 427 -18.88 -13.53 14.26
C ASN A 427 -17.78 -13.32 13.22
N ILE A 428 -16.53 -13.60 13.60
CA ILE A 428 -15.34 -13.35 12.79
C ILE A 428 -14.63 -14.66 12.48
N GLU A 429 -14.24 -14.84 11.22
CA GLU A 429 -13.71 -16.09 10.69
C GLU A 429 -12.43 -15.84 9.89
N VAL A 430 -11.34 -16.54 10.23
CA VAL A 430 -10.13 -16.55 9.40
C VAL A 430 -10.39 -17.38 8.14
N LEU A 431 -10.28 -16.79 6.97
CA LEU A 431 -10.40 -17.48 5.68
C LEU A 431 -9.05 -17.99 5.20
N TYR A 432 -8.07 -17.09 5.18
CA TYR A 432 -6.68 -17.40 4.84
C TYR A 432 -5.78 -16.88 5.94
N GLY A 433 -4.99 -17.74 6.56
CA GLY A 433 -4.20 -17.33 7.72
C GLY A 433 -3.26 -18.43 8.20
N TYR A 434 -2.71 -18.21 9.38
CA TYR A 434 -1.93 -19.20 10.11
C TYR A 434 -2.84 -19.96 11.09
N GLU A 435 -2.53 -21.24 11.35
CA GLU A 435 -3.11 -21.99 12.48
C GLU A 435 -2.19 -21.90 13.70
N THR A 436 -0.87 -21.96 13.44
CA THR A 436 0.19 -21.67 14.40
C THR A 436 1.14 -20.63 13.83
N VAL A 437 1.70 -19.81 14.72
CA VAL A 437 2.77 -18.86 14.43
C VAL A 437 3.91 -19.04 15.43
N GLN A 438 5.09 -18.52 15.10
CA GLN A 438 6.13 -18.32 16.10
C GLN A 438 5.81 -17.04 16.88
N ALA A 439 5.71 -17.16 18.20
CA ALA A 439 5.51 -16.06 19.15
C ALA A 439 6.66 -16.02 20.16
N TRP A 440 7.08 -14.84 20.59
CA TRP A 440 8.15 -14.68 21.56
C TRP A 440 7.70 -15.02 22.98
N ASP A 441 8.38 -15.99 23.60
CA ASP A 441 8.24 -16.32 25.02
C ASP A 441 9.36 -15.59 25.81
N PRO A 442 9.02 -14.58 26.62
CA PRO A 442 10.00 -13.81 27.39
C PRO A 442 10.58 -14.57 28.58
N ASP A 443 9.87 -15.56 29.13
CA ASP A 443 10.36 -16.38 30.25
C ASP A 443 11.37 -17.43 29.76
N LEU A 444 11.18 -17.95 28.55
CA LEU A 444 12.09 -18.89 27.89
C LEU A 444 13.14 -18.19 27.00
N ASN A 445 13.01 -16.88 26.75
CA ASN A 445 13.86 -16.05 25.89
C ASN A 445 14.08 -16.69 24.50
N LYS A 446 12.99 -17.10 23.85
CA LYS A 446 13.00 -17.72 22.52
C LYS A 446 11.62 -17.62 21.86
N PHE A 447 11.57 -17.86 20.55
CA PHE A 447 10.32 -18.12 19.87
C PHE A 447 9.78 -19.53 20.19
N VAL A 448 8.46 -19.63 20.30
CA VAL A 448 7.70 -20.87 20.47
C VAL A 448 6.51 -20.93 19.53
N GLU A 449 6.25 -22.11 18.99
CA GLU A 449 5.05 -22.35 18.18
C GLU A 449 3.79 -22.21 19.05
N THR A 450 2.92 -21.29 18.65
CA THR A 450 1.73 -20.86 19.40
C THR A 450 0.53 -20.80 18.47
N GLN A 451 -0.64 -21.27 18.92
CA GLN A 451 -1.88 -21.22 18.14
C GLN A 451 -2.38 -19.77 17.99
N THR A 452 -2.93 -19.45 16.82
CA THR A 452 -3.62 -18.17 16.59
C THR A 452 -4.96 -18.12 17.33
N LEU A 453 -5.34 -16.94 17.80
CA LEU A 453 -6.45 -16.77 18.74
C LEU A 453 -7.84 -16.85 18.09
N ALA A 454 -7.94 -16.61 16.77
CA ALA A 454 -9.19 -16.68 16.00
C ALA A 454 -9.51 -18.06 15.39
N GLY A 455 -8.83 -19.12 15.83
CA GLY A 455 -9.01 -20.49 15.32
C GLY A 455 -8.34 -20.76 13.96
N PRO A 456 -8.49 -21.98 13.41
CA PRO A 456 -7.82 -22.40 12.18
C PRO A 456 -8.45 -21.75 10.92
N PRO A 457 -7.64 -21.47 9.88
CA PRO A 457 -8.13 -20.84 8.65
C PRO A 457 -9.03 -21.78 7.84
N LYS A 458 -10.17 -21.27 7.36
CA LYS A 458 -11.20 -22.07 6.70
C LYS A 458 -10.91 -22.48 5.26
N LEU A 459 -10.19 -21.66 4.49
CA LEU A 459 -9.98 -21.85 3.06
C LEU A 459 -8.52 -22.19 2.71
N GLY A 460 -7.53 -21.67 3.44
CA GLY A 460 -6.13 -22.05 3.22
C GLY A 460 -5.11 -21.27 4.04
N GLY A 461 -3.83 -21.49 3.76
CA GLY A 461 -2.73 -20.77 4.44
C GLY A 461 -2.67 -19.27 4.12
N ALA A 462 -2.03 -18.51 4.99
CA ALA A 462 -1.74 -17.09 4.83
C ALA A 462 -1.09 -16.78 3.46
N GLY A 463 -1.27 -15.55 2.98
CA GLY A 463 -0.85 -15.15 1.64
C GLY A 463 -1.58 -15.87 0.53
N LEU A 464 -2.74 -16.48 0.81
CA LEU A 464 -3.46 -17.39 -0.10
C LEU A 464 -2.56 -18.54 -0.59
N GLY A 465 -1.76 -19.10 0.33
CA GLY A 465 -0.78 -20.15 0.04
C GLY A 465 0.55 -19.66 -0.53
N TRP A 466 0.82 -18.35 -0.55
CA TRP A 466 2.08 -17.78 -1.02
C TRP A 466 2.70 -16.86 0.03
N LEU A 467 3.80 -17.30 0.65
CA LEU A 467 4.41 -16.62 1.81
C LEU A 467 4.88 -15.17 1.53
N PHE A 468 5.11 -14.84 0.27
CA PHE A 468 5.56 -13.51 -0.16
C PHE A 468 4.41 -12.57 -0.56
N ASN A 469 3.16 -13.06 -0.62
CA ASN A 469 1.97 -12.20 -0.63
C ASN A 469 1.81 -11.56 0.76
N VAL A 470 2.43 -10.42 0.99
CA VAL A 470 2.47 -9.77 2.30
C VAL A 470 1.28 -8.85 2.56
N TYR A 471 0.65 -8.30 1.51
CA TYR A 471 -0.48 -7.37 1.61
C TYR A 471 -1.72 -7.92 0.90
N THR A 472 -2.89 -7.76 1.52
CA THR A 472 -4.18 -7.63 0.83
C THR A 472 -4.33 -6.16 0.42
N TRP A 473 -4.19 -5.88 -0.88
CA TRP A 473 -3.95 -4.53 -1.40
C TRP A 473 -5.11 -3.88 -2.14
N ARG A 474 -6.04 -4.67 -2.70
CA ARG A 474 -7.42 -4.28 -3.07
C ARG A 474 -8.38 -5.45 -2.91
N LEU A 475 -9.53 -5.25 -2.28
CA LEU A 475 -10.73 -6.10 -2.22
C LEU A 475 -11.90 -5.39 -2.89
N GLY A 476 -12.32 -5.88 -4.06
CA GLY A 476 -13.42 -5.25 -4.79
C GLY A 476 -14.30 -6.26 -5.51
N VAL A 477 -15.57 -5.92 -5.67
CA VAL A 477 -16.56 -6.83 -6.23
C VAL A 477 -16.89 -6.44 -7.68
N THR A 478 -16.75 -7.39 -8.61
CA THR A 478 -17.03 -7.19 -10.04
C THR A 478 -17.88 -8.35 -10.55
N GLY A 479 -19.10 -8.03 -11.01
CA GLY A 479 -20.18 -9.01 -11.11
C GLY A 479 -20.43 -9.66 -9.75
N ASP A 480 -20.89 -10.91 -9.70
CA ASP A 480 -21.19 -11.59 -8.43
C ASP A 480 -19.94 -12.06 -7.65
N SER A 481 -18.73 -11.62 -8.00
CA SER A 481 -17.44 -12.16 -7.50
C SER A 481 -16.60 -11.10 -6.79
N LEU A 482 -16.14 -11.44 -5.59
CA LEU A 482 -15.10 -10.69 -4.88
C LEU A 482 -13.72 -10.96 -5.51
N TYR A 483 -12.89 -9.94 -5.63
CA TYR A 483 -11.51 -10.02 -6.10
C TYR A 483 -10.54 -9.54 -5.03
N LEU A 484 -9.38 -10.18 -4.93
CA LEU A 484 -8.31 -9.82 -4.00
C LEU A 484 -6.99 -9.62 -4.77
N ALA A 485 -6.49 -8.40 -4.75
CA ALA A 485 -5.22 -7.99 -5.33
C ALA A 485 -4.12 -7.94 -4.25
N THR A 486 -2.92 -8.43 -4.54
CA THR A 486 -1.83 -8.54 -3.55
C THR A 486 -0.65 -7.58 -3.81
N LEU A 487 0.20 -7.42 -2.79
CA LEU A 487 1.64 -7.17 -2.97
C LEU A 487 2.38 -8.50 -2.76
N ASP A 488 3.15 -8.92 -3.76
CA ASP A 488 4.11 -10.03 -3.69
C ASP A 488 5.54 -9.46 -3.67
N VAL A 489 6.31 -9.72 -2.61
CA VAL A 489 7.70 -9.24 -2.51
C VAL A 489 8.74 -10.19 -3.14
N SER A 490 8.31 -11.33 -3.70
CA SER A 490 9.23 -12.35 -4.24
C SER A 490 10.13 -11.83 -5.37
N SER A 491 9.65 -10.87 -6.18
CA SER A 491 10.44 -10.23 -7.25
C SER A 491 11.66 -9.44 -6.76
N LEU A 492 11.74 -9.08 -5.46
CA LEU A 492 12.90 -8.41 -4.87
C LEU A 492 14.00 -9.39 -4.40
N ILE A 493 13.69 -10.68 -4.24
CA ILE A 493 14.62 -11.69 -3.70
C ILE A 493 15.93 -11.79 -4.50
N PRO A 494 15.93 -11.76 -5.86
CA PRO A 494 17.19 -11.79 -6.62
C PRO A 494 18.11 -10.61 -6.30
N SER A 495 17.57 -9.42 -6.02
CA SER A 495 18.39 -8.28 -5.60
C SER A 495 18.92 -8.41 -4.17
N VAL A 496 18.18 -9.06 -3.27
CA VAL A 496 18.71 -9.42 -1.94
C VAL A 496 19.90 -10.37 -2.07
N ILE A 497 19.83 -11.34 -2.97
CA ILE A 497 20.94 -12.28 -3.27
C ILE A 497 22.15 -11.54 -3.87
N ASP A 498 21.95 -10.78 -4.95
CA ASP A 498 23.05 -10.12 -5.67
C ASP A 498 23.85 -9.16 -4.79
N LEU A 499 23.17 -8.48 -3.85
CA LEU A 499 23.79 -7.54 -2.92
C LEU A 499 24.40 -8.23 -1.69
N ALA A 500 23.79 -9.33 -1.19
CA ALA A 500 24.33 -10.10 -0.06
C ALA A 500 25.52 -11.01 -0.45
N GLY A 501 25.60 -11.43 -1.71
CA GLY A 501 26.61 -12.32 -2.28
C GLY A 501 26.41 -13.80 -1.93
N GLU A 502 26.21 -14.11 -0.66
CA GLU A 502 25.82 -15.43 -0.15
C GLU A 502 24.70 -15.28 0.89
N LEU A 503 23.84 -16.27 1.06
CA LEU A 503 22.78 -16.26 2.08
C LEU A 503 22.92 -17.46 3.03
N PRO A 504 22.51 -17.34 4.31
CA PRO A 504 22.40 -18.48 5.22
C PRO A 504 21.51 -19.59 4.65
N ALA A 505 21.81 -20.85 4.97
CA ALA A 505 21.07 -22.00 4.45
C ALA A 505 19.60 -21.99 4.89
N GLU A 506 19.35 -21.51 6.10
CA GLU A 506 18.04 -21.35 6.73
C GLU A 506 17.19 -20.31 5.98
N LEU A 507 17.81 -19.21 5.52
CA LEU A 507 17.14 -18.22 4.68
C LEU A 507 16.94 -18.76 3.25
N LEU A 508 17.88 -19.52 2.70
CA LEU A 508 17.71 -20.16 1.38
C LEU A 508 16.55 -21.15 1.36
N ILE A 509 16.30 -21.88 2.46
CA ILE A 509 15.12 -22.74 2.62
C ILE A 509 13.82 -21.92 2.61
N LEU A 510 13.78 -20.79 3.34
CA LEU A 510 12.62 -19.88 3.32
C LEU A 510 12.32 -19.34 1.91
N LEU A 511 13.37 -19.10 1.12
CA LEU A 511 13.30 -18.54 -0.22
C LEU A 511 13.16 -19.62 -1.32
N GLU A 512 13.22 -20.91 -0.99
CA GLU A 512 13.30 -22.01 -1.96
C GLU A 512 12.12 -22.00 -2.94
N ASP A 513 10.89 -21.78 -2.45
CA ASP A 513 9.68 -21.72 -3.28
C ASP A 513 9.72 -20.57 -4.31
N ALA A 514 10.20 -19.39 -3.91
CA ALA A 514 10.31 -18.22 -4.79
C ALA A 514 11.44 -18.37 -5.81
N LEU A 515 12.58 -18.96 -5.39
CA LEU A 515 13.73 -19.19 -6.26
C LEU A 515 13.45 -20.32 -7.27
N SER A 516 12.68 -21.33 -6.87
CA SER A 516 12.35 -22.49 -7.70
C SER A 516 11.20 -22.22 -8.68
N ASN A 517 10.36 -21.21 -8.43
CA ASN A 517 9.20 -20.91 -9.27
C ASN A 517 9.07 -19.42 -9.66
N PRO A 518 10.02 -18.88 -10.46
CA PRO A 518 9.95 -17.48 -10.94
C PRO A 518 8.73 -17.19 -11.82
N THR A 519 7.99 -18.22 -12.28
CA THR A 519 6.80 -18.04 -13.13
C THR A 519 5.56 -17.56 -12.35
N ILE A 520 5.61 -17.63 -11.02
CA ILE A 520 4.58 -17.11 -10.10
C ILE A 520 5.08 -15.91 -9.29
N SER A 521 6.20 -15.29 -9.66
CA SER A 521 6.64 -14.04 -9.01
C SER A 521 5.85 -12.84 -9.54
N GLY A 522 5.43 -11.97 -8.63
CA GLY A 522 4.75 -10.72 -8.92
C GLY A 522 3.28 -10.71 -8.49
N ALA A 523 2.61 -9.59 -8.80
CA ALA A 523 1.27 -9.26 -8.33
C ALA A 523 0.26 -10.36 -8.67
N LYS A 524 -0.56 -10.71 -7.70
CA LYS A 524 -1.61 -11.72 -7.86
C LYS A 524 -2.97 -11.05 -7.76
N LEU A 525 -3.88 -11.50 -8.60
CA LEU A 525 -5.30 -11.14 -8.52
C LEU A 525 -6.07 -12.44 -8.36
N TYR A 526 -6.69 -12.64 -7.21
CA TYR A 526 -7.54 -13.78 -6.89
C TYR A 526 -9.01 -13.41 -7.07
N ARG A 527 -9.85 -14.41 -7.30
CA ARG A 527 -11.30 -14.33 -7.49
C ARG A 527 -12.02 -15.34 -6.61
N PHE A 528 -12.95 -14.86 -5.80
CA PHE A 528 -13.87 -15.65 -4.99
C PHE A 528 -15.22 -15.73 -5.71
N PHE A 529 -15.67 -16.94 -6.08
CA PHE A 529 -17.01 -17.16 -6.63
C PHE A 529 -18.06 -17.49 -5.57
N SER A 530 -17.61 -17.98 -4.42
CA SER A 530 -18.43 -18.38 -3.28
C SER A 530 -17.70 -17.97 -1.99
N PRO A 531 -18.42 -17.54 -0.93
CA PRO A 531 -17.84 -17.32 0.39
C PRO A 531 -17.07 -18.52 0.94
N ASP A 532 -17.49 -19.75 0.60
CA ASP A 532 -17.02 -21.00 1.22
C ASP A 532 -16.15 -21.87 0.29
N LEU A 533 -15.64 -21.30 -0.81
CA LEU A 533 -14.71 -21.97 -1.71
C LEU A 533 -13.40 -21.20 -1.80
N GLN A 534 -12.30 -21.92 -2.00
CA GLN A 534 -10.99 -21.30 -2.25
C GLN A 534 -11.05 -20.35 -3.45
N ALA A 535 -10.39 -19.20 -3.31
CA ALA A 535 -10.21 -18.25 -4.38
C ALA A 535 -9.32 -18.83 -5.48
N ILE A 536 -9.67 -18.58 -6.74
CA ILE A 536 -8.83 -18.95 -7.90
C ILE A 536 -8.03 -17.73 -8.39
N PRO A 537 -6.83 -17.89 -8.95
CA PRO A 537 -6.12 -16.78 -9.55
C PRO A 537 -6.70 -16.39 -10.93
N ALA A 538 -6.93 -15.10 -11.12
CA ALA A 538 -7.04 -14.46 -12.42
C ALA A 538 -5.66 -14.18 -13.05
N THR A 539 -4.65 -13.91 -12.21
CA THR A 539 -3.21 -13.91 -12.57
C THR A 539 -2.37 -14.22 -11.32
N LEU A 540 -1.19 -14.82 -11.53
CA LEU A 540 -0.20 -15.12 -10.49
C LEU A 540 1.13 -14.37 -10.67
N ASN A 541 1.27 -13.55 -11.73
CA ASN A 541 2.58 -13.14 -12.24
C ASN A 541 2.62 -11.72 -12.82
N GLY A 542 1.89 -10.78 -12.21
CA GLY A 542 1.90 -9.37 -12.62
C GLY A 542 1.41 -9.12 -14.05
N VAL A 543 0.50 -9.97 -14.56
CA VAL A 543 0.04 -10.00 -15.95
C VAL A 543 1.18 -10.24 -16.96
N GLY A 544 2.12 -11.12 -16.61
CA GLY A 544 3.29 -11.45 -17.45
C GLY A 544 4.48 -10.51 -17.29
N ASN A 545 4.36 -9.46 -16.46
CA ASN A 545 5.47 -8.62 -16.02
C ASN A 545 5.69 -8.89 -14.52
N SER A 546 6.64 -9.77 -14.17
CA SER A 546 6.94 -10.09 -12.76
C SER A 546 7.49 -8.88 -11.98
N GLY A 547 7.93 -7.81 -12.68
CA GLY A 547 8.25 -6.52 -12.08
C GLY A 547 7.03 -5.78 -11.53
N ASN A 548 5.83 -6.01 -12.08
CA ASN A 548 4.56 -5.61 -11.46
C ASN A 548 4.35 -6.46 -10.21
N PHE A 549 4.93 -6.06 -9.09
CA PHE A 549 4.94 -6.84 -7.86
C PHE A 549 3.71 -6.60 -6.96
N GLY A 550 2.88 -5.59 -7.26
CA GLY A 550 1.53 -5.54 -6.69
C GLY A 550 0.50 -4.75 -7.49
N PHE A 551 -0.78 -5.01 -7.25
CA PHE A 551 -1.92 -4.24 -7.77
C PHE A 551 -2.37 -3.25 -6.71
N ARG A 552 -2.10 -1.96 -6.95
CA ARG A 552 -2.17 -0.89 -5.95
C ARG A 552 -3.55 -0.28 -5.81
N THR A 553 -4.23 -0.12 -6.94
CA THR A 553 -5.48 0.61 -7.11
C THR A 553 -6.41 -0.24 -7.97
N MET A 554 -7.70 -0.24 -7.65
CA MET A 554 -8.74 -1.02 -8.32
C MET A 554 -10.03 -0.23 -8.30
N ILE A 555 -10.65 0.07 -9.43
CA ILE A 555 -12.01 0.63 -9.46
C ILE A 555 -12.92 -0.38 -10.13
N ASN A 556 -13.92 -0.84 -9.40
CA ASN A 556 -14.77 -1.96 -9.78
C ASN A 556 -16.03 -1.49 -10.50
N HIS A 557 -16.39 -2.20 -11.56
CA HIS A 557 -17.64 -2.07 -12.30
C HIS A 557 -18.38 -3.42 -12.30
N PRO A 558 -19.67 -3.48 -12.68
CA PRO A 558 -20.41 -4.74 -12.78
C PRO A 558 -19.83 -5.77 -13.76
N THR A 559 -19.03 -5.35 -14.75
CA THR A 559 -18.53 -6.24 -15.84
C THR A 559 -17.01 -6.20 -16.05
N PHE A 560 -16.30 -5.29 -15.40
CA PHE A 560 -14.83 -5.15 -15.48
C PHE A 560 -14.30 -4.40 -14.26
N MET A 561 -12.99 -4.22 -14.18
CA MET A 561 -12.33 -3.32 -13.24
C MET A 561 -11.17 -2.59 -13.90
N TRP A 562 -10.87 -1.37 -13.45
CA TRP A 562 -9.58 -0.71 -13.68
C TRP A 562 -8.59 -1.19 -12.63
N LEU A 563 -7.32 -1.38 -12.99
CA LEU A 563 -6.25 -1.81 -12.09
C LEU A 563 -4.98 -0.99 -12.35
N GLY A 564 -4.37 -0.44 -11.30
CA GLY A 564 -3.06 0.20 -11.38
C GLY A 564 -1.98 -0.61 -10.67
N THR A 565 -0.82 -0.80 -11.30
CA THR A 565 0.28 -1.61 -10.73
C THR A 565 1.29 -0.79 -9.94
N VAL A 566 2.13 -1.51 -9.19
CA VAL A 566 3.40 -1.05 -8.66
C VAL A 566 4.52 -1.87 -9.29
N ASN A 567 5.58 -1.18 -9.72
CA ASN A 567 6.79 -1.78 -10.26
C ASN A 567 8.00 -0.87 -9.93
N PRO A 568 8.92 -1.31 -9.06
CA PRO A 568 10.03 -0.50 -8.56
C PRO A 568 11.29 -0.60 -9.44
N PHE A 569 11.27 -1.43 -10.49
CA PHE A 569 12.45 -1.74 -11.30
C PHE A 569 12.71 -0.64 -12.34
N HIS A 570 12.94 0.59 -11.90
CA HIS A 570 12.88 1.78 -12.75
C HIS A 570 13.96 1.93 -13.82
N LEU A 571 15.07 1.17 -13.78
CA LEU A 571 16.04 1.07 -14.89
C LEU A 571 15.68 -0.08 -15.86
N ASN A 572 14.80 -1.00 -15.47
CA ASN A 572 14.33 -2.07 -16.33
C ASN A 572 13.41 -1.50 -17.43
N PRO A 573 13.53 -1.94 -18.71
CA PRO A 573 12.60 -1.54 -19.78
C PRO A 573 11.12 -1.80 -19.47
N GLU A 574 10.79 -2.89 -18.77
CA GLU A 574 9.42 -3.20 -18.32
C GLU A 574 9.11 -2.61 -16.92
N GLY A 575 10.01 -1.80 -16.37
CA GLY A 575 9.85 -1.08 -15.11
C GLY A 575 8.73 -0.02 -15.11
N GLY A 576 8.42 0.50 -13.93
CA GLY A 576 7.41 1.55 -13.74
C GLY A 576 5.96 1.06 -13.90
N TRP A 577 5.02 1.85 -13.38
CA TRP A 577 3.62 1.46 -13.26
C TRP A 577 2.91 1.22 -14.60
N GLU A 578 1.83 0.45 -14.54
CA GLU A 578 0.97 0.12 -15.67
C GLU A 578 -0.51 0.25 -15.27
N LEU A 579 -1.31 0.76 -16.21
CA LEU A 579 -2.77 0.85 -16.10
C LEU A 579 -3.39 -0.27 -16.92
N TYR A 580 -4.24 -1.06 -16.30
CA TYR A 580 -4.98 -2.16 -16.91
C TYR A 580 -6.48 -1.95 -16.81
N ARG A 581 -7.20 -2.48 -17.80
CA ARG A 581 -8.58 -2.91 -17.66
C ARG A 581 -8.60 -4.43 -17.58
N TYR A 582 -9.35 -5.00 -16.65
CA TYR A 582 -9.58 -6.44 -16.57
C TYR A 582 -11.08 -6.73 -16.67
N ALA A 583 -11.48 -7.50 -17.68
CA ALA A 583 -12.83 -8.03 -17.79
C ALA A 583 -12.80 -9.54 -17.45
N PRO A 584 -13.48 -9.97 -16.37
CA PRO A 584 -13.59 -11.37 -16.06
C PRO A 584 -14.30 -12.14 -17.17
N THR A 585 -13.80 -13.31 -17.52
CA THR A 585 -14.60 -14.25 -18.29
C THR A 585 -15.75 -14.77 -17.43
N THR A 586 -16.92 -14.93 -18.04
CA THR A 586 -18.01 -15.74 -17.48
C THR A 586 -17.43 -17.11 -17.16
N PRO A 587 -17.65 -17.69 -15.97
CA PRO A 587 -17.08 -18.99 -15.64
C PRO A 587 -17.55 -20.04 -16.65
N THR A 588 -16.62 -20.54 -17.46
CA THR A 588 -16.76 -21.88 -18.03
C THR A 588 -16.85 -22.83 -16.86
N THR A 589 -17.93 -23.62 -16.79
CA THR A 589 -18.19 -24.59 -15.73
C THR A 589 -16.90 -25.35 -15.40
N PRO A 590 -16.50 -25.46 -14.11
CA PRO A 590 -15.30 -26.19 -13.74
C PRO A 590 -15.35 -27.61 -14.34
N VAL A 591 -14.30 -27.99 -15.06
CA VAL A 591 -14.08 -29.40 -15.35
C VAL A 591 -13.75 -30.05 -14.01
N GLN A 592 -14.58 -31.02 -13.60
CA GLN A 592 -14.45 -31.77 -12.35
C GLN A 592 -13.18 -32.62 -12.31
#